data_AF-A0A2S8FB22-F1
#
_entry.id   AF-A0A2S8FB22-F1
#
_cell.length_a   1.000
_cell.length_b   1.000
_cell.length_c   1.000
_cell.angle_alpha   90.00
_cell.angle_beta   90.00
_cell.angle_gamma   90.00
#
_symmetry.space_group_name_H-M   'P 1'
#
loop_
_entity.id
_entity.type
_entity.pdbx_description
1 polymer ?
#
loop_
_entity_poly.entity_id
_entity_poly.type
_entity_poly.pdbx_seq_one_letter_code
_entity_poly.pdbx_strand_id
1 'polypeptide(L)'
;MVSMSDLPSNPFASPEIEEVAAYSGPLHQTKSMGRWIGLSTVSGVLLFGAYFVAVMAVCFSLTVFIIAPDRISPQMLTPLGMYCAAAGIYGIVIGFIIGITFGTITYWAPTGRGVYTLYVFGLPLSVLLSVITPLIFLYNLYLAQPSNDVFIPLGWTGCLGFFALVAAGHLTHNIRRFLIKPLETTEA
;
A
#
# COMPACT_ATOMS: atom_id res chain seq x y z
N MET A 1 -48.83 -31.10 -22.44
CA MET A 1 -48.33 -30.56 -21.16
C MET A 1 -47.51 -29.34 -21.49
N VAL A 2 -48.10 -28.17 -21.30
CA VAL A 2 -47.48 -26.86 -21.55
C VAL A 2 -46.95 -26.37 -20.19
N SER A 3 -45.65 -26.08 -20.13
CA SER A 3 -44.99 -25.56 -18.93
C SER A 3 -45.51 -24.16 -18.61
N MET A 4 -46.06 -23.99 -17.40
CA MET A 4 -46.36 -22.69 -16.82
C MET A 4 -45.05 -22.04 -16.35
N SER A 5 -44.59 -21.00 -17.04
CA SER A 5 -43.80 -19.93 -16.41
C SER A 5 -43.78 -18.66 -17.27
N ASP A 6 -44.94 -18.27 -17.81
CA ASP A 6 -45.16 -16.89 -18.24
C ASP A 6 -45.70 -16.11 -17.04
N LEU A 7 -44.79 -15.63 -16.20
CA LEU A 7 -45.09 -14.55 -15.26
C LEU A 7 -44.67 -13.24 -15.91
N PRO A 8 -45.55 -12.22 -15.95
CA PRO A 8 -45.26 -10.94 -16.58
C PRO A 8 -44.13 -10.23 -15.85
N SER A 9 -43.09 -9.85 -16.58
CA SER A 9 -42.01 -9.00 -16.09
C SER A 9 -42.60 -7.68 -15.61
N ASN A 10 -42.35 -7.35 -14.34
CA ASN A 10 -42.78 -6.11 -13.74
C ASN A 10 -42.23 -4.92 -14.56
N PRO A 11 -43.08 -4.06 -15.15
CA PRO A 11 -42.64 -2.92 -15.96
C PRO A 11 -42.02 -1.78 -15.13
N PHE A 12 -42.05 -1.90 -13.79
CA PHE A 12 -41.40 -1.01 -12.83
C PHE A 12 -40.19 -1.64 -12.13
N ALA A 13 -39.79 -2.86 -12.50
CA ALA A 13 -38.46 -3.33 -12.15
C ALA A 13 -37.47 -2.43 -12.90
N SER A 14 -36.72 -1.61 -12.18
CA SER A 14 -35.55 -0.94 -12.77
C SER A 14 -34.73 -2.02 -13.47
N PRO A 15 -34.19 -1.77 -14.67
CA PRO A 15 -33.29 -2.72 -15.30
C PRO A 15 -32.26 -3.15 -14.25
N GLU A 16 -31.90 -4.44 -14.22
CA GLU A 16 -30.69 -4.85 -13.50
C GLU A 16 -29.62 -3.84 -13.88
N ILE A 17 -29.15 -3.09 -12.89
CA ILE A 17 -28.10 -2.12 -13.10
C ILE A 17 -26.90 -2.99 -13.47
N GLU A 18 -26.70 -3.19 -14.77
CA GLU A 18 -25.37 -3.51 -15.28
C GLU A 18 -24.50 -2.42 -14.66
N GLU A 19 -23.67 -2.81 -13.69
CA GLU A 19 -22.54 -2.00 -13.26
C GLU A 19 -21.61 -1.89 -14.47
N VAL A 20 -22.00 -1.09 -15.45
CA VAL A 20 -21.14 -0.61 -16.51
C VAL A 20 -20.10 0.20 -15.75
N ALA A 21 -18.97 -0.45 -15.47
CA ALA A 21 -17.80 0.23 -14.96
C ALA A 21 -17.59 1.43 -15.88
N ALA A 22 -17.58 2.64 -15.32
CA ALA A 22 -17.56 3.92 -16.02
C ALA A 22 -16.32 4.16 -16.93
N TYR A 23 -15.61 3.11 -17.33
CA TYR A 23 -14.39 3.10 -18.13
C TYR A 23 -14.37 2.00 -19.20
N SER A 24 -15.53 1.56 -19.71
CA SER A 24 -15.63 0.62 -20.83
C SER A 24 -15.61 1.32 -22.21
N GLY A 25 -14.60 2.15 -22.46
CA GLY A 25 -14.35 2.75 -23.78
C GLY A 25 -13.21 2.04 -24.52
N PRO A 26 -13.35 1.69 -25.81
CA PRO A 26 -12.33 0.95 -26.59
C PRO A 26 -11.00 1.71 -26.78
N LEU A 27 -10.96 3.02 -26.49
CA LEU A 27 -9.71 3.80 -26.45
C LEU A 27 -8.93 3.67 -25.13
N HIS A 28 -9.52 3.13 -24.06
CA HIS A 28 -8.90 3.13 -22.72
C HIS A 28 -8.13 1.86 -22.36
N GLN A 29 -8.20 0.79 -23.15
CA GLN A 29 -7.50 -0.48 -22.86
C GLN A 29 -6.12 -0.59 -23.53
N THR A 30 -5.50 0.53 -23.92
CA THR A 30 -4.12 0.51 -24.41
C THR A 30 -3.14 0.47 -23.23
N LYS A 31 -2.09 -0.35 -23.38
CA LYS A 31 -0.97 -0.46 -22.43
C LYS A 31 -0.14 0.82 -22.47
N SER A 32 -0.66 1.92 -21.92
CA SER A 32 0.04 3.20 -21.87
C SER A 32 0.92 3.28 -20.62
N MET A 33 2.19 3.64 -20.81
CA MET A 33 3.17 3.74 -19.73
C MET A 33 2.69 4.71 -18.63
N GLY A 34 2.07 5.82 -19.02
CA GLY A 34 1.50 6.80 -18.07
C GLY A 34 0.39 6.23 -17.18
N ARG A 35 -0.51 5.38 -17.72
CA ARG A 35 -1.56 4.74 -16.91
C ARG A 35 -0.97 3.73 -15.94
N TRP A 36 -0.07 2.86 -16.40
CA TRP A 36 0.47 1.76 -15.60
C TRP A 36 1.42 2.26 -14.51
N ILE A 37 2.37 3.11 -14.87
CA ILE A 37 3.35 3.66 -13.93
C ILE A 37 2.69 4.74 -13.07
N GLY A 38 1.88 5.63 -13.66
CA GLY A 38 1.22 6.72 -12.94
C GLY A 38 0.26 6.22 -11.87
N LEU A 39 -0.66 5.30 -12.19
CA LEU A 39 -1.61 4.76 -11.22
C LEU A 39 -0.90 3.96 -10.11
N SER A 40 0.12 3.18 -10.47
CA SER A 40 0.92 2.43 -9.48
C SER A 40 1.69 3.37 -8.54
N THR A 41 2.22 4.47 -9.07
CA THR A 41 2.97 5.47 -8.29
C THR A 41 2.05 6.24 -7.35
N VAL A 42 0.92 6.75 -7.83
CA VAL A 42 -0.05 7.46 -6.99
C VAL A 42 -0.61 6.53 -5.92
N SER A 43 -0.98 5.29 -6.27
CA SER A 43 -1.44 4.30 -5.29
C SER A 43 -0.34 3.96 -4.29
N GLY A 44 0.91 3.83 -4.72
CA GLY A 44 2.06 3.57 -3.83
C GLY A 44 2.27 4.68 -2.82
N VAL A 45 2.29 5.94 -3.27
CA VAL A 45 2.43 7.12 -2.41
C VAL A 45 1.33 7.20 -1.36
N LEU A 46 0.07 7.05 -1.78
CA LEU A 46 -1.08 7.13 -0.87
C LEU A 46 -1.09 5.99 0.15
N LEU A 47 -0.85 4.74 -0.30
CA LEU A 47 -0.82 3.58 0.59
C LEU A 47 0.31 3.70 1.61
N PHE A 48 1.55 3.87 1.16
CA PHE A 48 2.69 3.90 2.08
C PHE A 48 2.63 5.10 3.02
N GLY A 49 2.25 6.29 2.53
CA GLY A 49 2.06 7.46 3.38
C GLY A 49 1.03 7.20 4.49
N ALA A 50 -0.14 6.67 4.15
CA ALA A 50 -1.17 6.36 5.14
C ALA A 50 -0.75 5.27 6.13
N TYR A 51 -0.19 4.15 5.64
CA TYR A 51 0.26 3.06 6.51
C TYR A 51 1.38 3.47 7.45
N PHE A 52 2.31 4.34 7.00
CA PHE A 52 3.45 4.77 7.82
C PHE A 52 3.02 5.77 8.90
N VAL A 53 2.08 6.67 8.59
CA VAL A 53 1.47 7.54 9.60
C VAL A 53 0.73 6.69 10.63
N ALA A 54 -0.08 5.73 10.18
CA ALA A 54 -0.87 4.87 11.06
C ALA A 54 0.01 4.04 12.01
N VAL A 55 1.03 3.36 11.48
CA VAL A 55 1.94 2.55 12.31
C VAL A 55 2.74 3.41 13.27
N MET A 56 3.17 4.62 12.87
CA MET A 56 3.90 5.51 13.76
C MET A 56 3.01 6.00 14.90
N ALA A 57 1.75 6.36 14.61
CA ALA A 57 0.79 6.74 15.64
C ALA A 57 0.54 5.60 16.64
N VAL A 58 0.41 4.37 16.14
CA VAL A 58 0.22 3.17 16.98
C VAL A 58 1.46 2.88 17.82
N CYS A 59 2.66 2.85 17.22
CA CYS A 59 3.92 2.63 17.91
C CYS A 59 4.15 3.66 19.02
N PHE A 60 3.97 4.95 18.72
CA PHE A 60 4.15 6.02 19.69
C PHE A 60 3.15 5.90 20.85
N SER A 61 1.87 5.68 20.53
CA SER A 61 0.81 5.56 21.55
C SER A 61 1.02 4.36 22.46
N LEU A 62 1.40 3.20 21.90
CA LEU A 62 1.71 1.99 22.67
C LEU A 62 2.94 2.18 23.56
N THR A 63 4.01 2.79 23.04
CA THR A 63 5.21 3.09 23.83
C THR A 63 4.87 3.98 25.03
N VAL A 64 4.10 5.05 24.82
CA VAL A 64 3.66 5.93 25.91
C VAL A 64 2.80 5.18 26.92
N PHE A 65 1.81 4.43 26.44
CA PHE A 65 0.86 3.73 27.31
C PHE A 65 1.53 2.67 28.19
N ILE A 66 2.52 1.95 27.65
CA ILE A 66 3.19 0.85 28.35
C ILE A 66 4.32 1.37 29.26
N ILE A 67 5.11 2.34 28.81
CA ILE A 67 6.37 2.73 29.48
C ILE A 67 6.22 3.97 30.35
N ALA A 68 5.30 4.88 30.00
CA ALA A 68 5.12 6.14 30.73
C ALA A 68 3.65 6.59 30.80
N PRO A 69 2.74 5.75 31.35
CA PRO A 69 1.31 6.06 31.41
C PRO A 69 1.02 7.36 32.19
N ASP A 70 1.81 7.68 33.21
CA ASP A 70 1.65 8.88 34.03
C ASP A 70 2.01 10.18 33.29
N ARG A 71 2.65 10.09 32.12
CA ARG A 71 3.03 11.24 31.31
C ARG A 71 1.98 11.61 30.27
N ILE A 72 0.87 10.87 30.19
CA ILE A 72 -0.26 11.14 29.28
C ILE A 72 -0.80 12.55 29.52
N SER A 73 -0.44 13.45 28.62
CA SER A 73 -0.75 14.87 28.69
C SER A 73 -0.87 15.46 27.28
N PRO A 74 -1.61 16.57 27.10
CA PRO A 74 -1.73 17.25 25.81
C PRO A 74 -0.39 17.66 25.19
N GLN A 75 0.66 17.82 26.00
CA GLN A 75 2.01 18.17 25.54
C GLN A 75 2.63 17.09 24.64
N MET A 76 2.13 15.84 24.68
CA MET A 76 2.59 14.75 23.82
C MET A 76 1.99 14.76 22.41
N LEU A 77 1.01 15.63 22.13
CA LEU A 77 0.43 15.76 20.79
C LEU A 77 1.45 16.32 19.78
N THR A 78 2.30 17.26 20.21
CA THR A 78 3.34 17.85 19.35
C THR A 78 4.38 16.82 18.91
N PRO A 79 5.04 16.04 19.80
CA PRO A 79 5.99 15.01 19.38
C PRO A 79 5.31 13.91 18.55
N LEU A 80 4.09 13.48 18.91
CA LEU A 80 3.32 12.54 18.10
C LEU A 80 3.13 13.07 16.67
N GLY A 81 2.73 14.34 16.52
CA GLY A 81 2.56 15.00 15.23
C GLY A 81 3.85 15.05 14.41
N MET A 82 4.98 15.37 15.05
CA MET A 82 6.29 15.37 14.37
C MET A 82 6.68 13.97 13.88
N TYR A 83 6.54 12.93 14.71
CA TYR A 83 6.84 11.56 14.31
C TYR A 83 5.92 11.08 13.18
N CYS A 84 4.62 11.38 13.26
CA CYS A 84 3.66 11.04 12.21
C CYS A 84 3.98 11.76 10.89
N ALA A 85 4.31 13.06 10.94
CA ALA A 85 4.68 13.82 9.75
C ALA A 85 5.97 13.26 9.11
N ALA A 86 7.00 12.99 9.91
CA ALA A 86 8.25 12.40 9.43
C ALA A 86 8.02 11.01 8.82
N ALA A 87 7.23 10.16 9.48
CA ALA A 87 6.87 8.84 8.96
C ALA A 87 6.05 8.94 7.67
N GLY A 88 5.13 9.88 7.57
CA GLY A 88 4.34 10.13 6.37
C GLY A 88 5.20 10.56 5.18
N ILE A 89 6.11 11.52 5.37
CA ILE A 89 7.07 11.95 4.33
C ILE A 89 7.94 10.76 3.89
N TYR A 90 8.47 10.00 4.84
CA TYR A 90 9.27 8.82 4.55
C TYR A 90 8.49 7.76 3.78
N GLY A 91 7.25 7.48 4.19
CA GLY A 91 6.32 6.58 3.50
C GLY A 91 6.00 7.04 2.08
N ILE A 92 5.79 8.34 1.85
CA ILE A 92 5.58 8.91 0.52
C ILE A 92 6.79 8.64 -0.38
N VAL A 93 8.01 8.88 0.10
CA VAL A 93 9.23 8.65 -0.68
C VAL A 93 9.39 7.17 -1.04
N ILE A 94 9.20 6.26 -0.08
CA ILE A 94 9.26 4.82 -0.35
C ILE A 94 8.14 4.40 -1.30
N GLY A 95 6.91 4.84 -1.05
CA GLY A 95 5.74 4.54 -1.87
C GLY A 95 5.90 5.02 -3.32
N PHE A 96 6.57 6.15 -3.53
CA PHE A 96 6.93 6.64 -4.85
C PHE A 96 7.89 5.68 -5.56
N ILE A 97 9.00 5.31 -4.91
CA ILE A 97 10.00 4.40 -5.47
C ILE A 97 9.34 3.05 -5.79
N ILE A 98 8.63 2.46 -4.83
CA ILE A 98 7.95 1.18 -4.96
C ILE A 98 6.87 1.22 -6.04
N GLY A 99 6.08 2.28 -6.09
CA GLY A 99 5.03 2.45 -7.09
C GLY A 99 5.57 2.53 -8.52
N ILE A 100 6.69 3.26 -8.73
CA ILE A 100 7.38 3.28 -10.03
C ILE A 100 7.94 1.91 -10.36
N THR A 101 8.62 1.25 -9.41
CA THR A 101 9.21 -0.08 -9.62
C THR A 101 8.14 -1.10 -9.99
N PHE A 102 7.03 -1.13 -9.25
CA PHE A 102 5.95 -2.10 -9.48
C PHE A 102 5.23 -1.82 -10.81
N GLY A 103 4.96 -0.55 -11.11
CA GLY A 103 4.36 -0.14 -12.38
C GLY A 103 5.25 -0.46 -13.58
N THR A 104 6.57 -0.29 -13.42
CA THR A 104 7.55 -0.61 -14.47
C THR A 104 7.65 -2.13 -14.67
N ILE A 105 7.83 -2.91 -13.60
CA ILE A 105 7.89 -4.38 -13.68
C ILE A 105 6.66 -4.94 -14.38
N THR A 106 5.46 -4.50 -13.98
CA THR A 106 4.21 -5.00 -14.55
C THR A 106 3.97 -4.54 -15.99
N TYR A 107 4.42 -3.34 -16.34
CA TYR A 107 4.41 -2.87 -17.73
C TYR A 107 5.33 -3.71 -18.63
N TRP A 108 6.54 -4.06 -18.19
CA TRP A 108 7.49 -4.81 -19.02
C TRP A 108 7.34 -6.33 -18.95
N ALA A 109 6.62 -6.84 -17.95
CA ALA A 109 6.47 -8.28 -17.79
C ALA A 109 5.62 -8.91 -18.91
N PRO A 110 6.02 -10.10 -19.40
CA PRO A 110 5.16 -10.94 -20.23
C PRO A 110 3.86 -11.28 -19.48
N THR A 111 2.75 -11.39 -20.21
CA THR A 111 1.41 -11.65 -19.68
C THR A 111 1.43 -12.80 -18.66
N GLY A 112 0.90 -12.57 -17.47
CA GLY A 112 0.87 -13.55 -16.36
C GLY A 112 2.11 -13.63 -15.47
N ARG A 113 3.31 -13.21 -15.91
CA ARG A 113 4.55 -13.29 -15.08
C ARG A 113 4.76 -12.10 -14.16
N GLY A 114 4.19 -10.94 -14.47
CA GLY A 114 4.42 -9.70 -13.72
C GLY A 114 4.03 -9.78 -12.25
N VAL A 115 2.92 -10.47 -11.93
CA VAL A 115 2.44 -10.63 -10.55
C VAL A 115 3.41 -11.44 -9.70
N TYR A 116 3.94 -12.55 -10.23
CA TYR A 116 4.92 -13.36 -9.51
C TYR A 116 6.21 -12.57 -9.23
N THR A 117 6.68 -11.78 -10.21
CA THR A 117 7.84 -10.89 -10.02
C THR A 117 7.61 -9.85 -8.94
N LEU A 118 6.40 -9.30 -8.82
CA LEU A 118 6.05 -8.38 -7.72
C LEU A 118 6.13 -9.07 -6.35
N TYR A 119 5.65 -10.31 -6.23
CA TYR A 119 5.74 -11.05 -4.97
C TYR A 119 7.19 -11.39 -4.59
N VAL A 120 7.99 -11.86 -5.55
CA VAL A 120 9.36 -12.34 -5.28
C VAL A 120 10.35 -11.20 -5.08
N PHE A 121 10.24 -10.12 -5.84
CA PHE A 121 11.23 -9.02 -5.81
C PHE A 121 10.65 -7.73 -5.24
N GLY A 122 9.38 -7.43 -5.57
CA GLY A 122 8.74 -6.19 -5.14
C GLY A 122 8.49 -6.14 -3.63
N LEU A 123 7.92 -7.20 -3.04
CA LEU A 123 7.63 -7.23 -1.60
C LEU A 123 8.91 -7.20 -0.73
N PRO A 124 9.97 -7.99 -1.01
CA PRO A 124 11.20 -7.85 -0.24
C PRO A 124 11.85 -6.47 -0.41
N LEU A 125 11.78 -5.88 -1.60
CA LEU A 125 12.30 -4.53 -1.84
C LEU A 125 11.57 -3.48 -1.00
N SER A 126 10.24 -3.55 -0.88
CA SER A 126 9.49 -2.60 -0.05
C SER A 126 9.86 -2.71 1.42
N VAL A 127 10.03 -3.92 1.93
CA VAL A 127 10.49 -4.13 3.32
C VAL A 127 11.90 -3.60 3.48
N LEU A 128 12.83 -3.98 2.58
CA LEU A 128 14.23 -3.56 2.63
C LEU A 128 14.37 -2.04 2.67
N LEU A 129 13.73 -1.32 1.75
CA LEU A 129 13.78 0.14 1.70
C LEU A 129 13.22 0.80 2.96
N SER A 130 12.24 0.16 3.60
CA SER A 130 11.57 0.68 4.80
C SER A 130 12.35 0.47 6.08
N VAL A 131 13.16 -0.60 6.16
CA VAL A 131 13.92 -0.95 7.37
C VAL A 131 15.37 -0.52 7.30
N ILE A 132 15.97 -0.42 6.11
CA ILE A 132 17.41 -0.17 5.99
C ILE A 132 17.82 1.21 6.53
N THR A 133 17.06 2.27 6.22
CA THR A 133 17.39 3.61 6.69
C THR A 133 17.25 3.74 8.21
N PRO A 134 16.15 3.28 8.85
CA PRO A 134 16.06 3.25 10.30
C PRO A 134 17.16 2.41 10.96
N LEU A 135 17.50 1.24 10.40
CA LEU A 135 18.55 0.38 10.95
C LEU A 135 19.94 1.04 10.87
N ILE A 136 20.27 1.70 9.75
CA ILE A 136 21.53 2.45 9.62
C ILE A 136 21.57 3.58 10.65
N PHE A 137 20.48 4.33 10.81
CA PHE A 137 20.41 5.39 11.81
C PHE A 137 20.63 4.85 13.23
N LEU A 138 19.94 3.77 13.59
CA LEU A 138 20.07 3.11 14.88
C LEU A 138 21.48 2.57 15.13
N TYR A 139 22.10 1.99 14.11
CA TYR A 139 23.47 1.49 14.19
C TYR A 139 24.47 2.62 14.47
N ASN A 140 24.35 3.75 13.77
CA ASN A 140 25.19 4.92 14.03
C ASN A 140 24.98 5.48 15.44
N LEU A 141 23.74 5.52 15.91
CA LEU A 141 23.41 5.99 17.25
C LEU A 141 23.99 5.06 18.33
N TYR A 142 23.90 3.75 18.12
CA TYR A 142 24.48 2.74 19.00
C TYR A 142 26.01 2.83 19.06
N LEU A 143 26.69 3.09 17.93
CA LEU A 143 28.14 3.31 17.91
C LEU A 143 28.56 4.56 18.70
N ALA A 144 27.76 5.63 18.64
CA ALA A 144 28.05 6.87 19.36
C ALA A 144 27.77 6.74 20.86
N GLN A 145 26.70 6.05 21.24
CA GLN A 145 26.26 5.87 22.63
C GLN A 145 25.65 4.47 22.81
N PRO A 146 26.45 3.47 23.23
CA PRO A 146 25.94 2.12 23.45
C PRO A 146 25.00 2.12 24.67
N SER A 147 23.70 2.02 24.41
CA SER A 147 22.63 1.95 25.42
C SER A 147 21.70 0.77 25.11
N ASN A 148 21.11 0.19 26.16
CA ASN A 148 20.05 -0.81 26.01
C ASN A 148 18.71 -0.20 25.52
N ASP A 149 18.58 1.13 25.47
CA ASP A 149 17.35 1.80 25.04
C ASP A 149 17.06 1.67 23.53
N VAL A 150 17.95 1.05 22.76
CA VAL A 150 17.78 0.84 21.31
C VAL A 150 16.67 -0.18 20.99
N PHE A 151 16.23 -1.01 21.95
CA PHE A 151 15.20 -2.03 21.71
C PHE A 151 13.84 -1.44 21.28
N ILE A 152 13.43 -0.30 21.85
CA ILE A 152 12.15 0.34 21.50
C ILE A 152 12.13 0.80 20.04
N PRO A 153 13.09 1.65 19.58
CA PRO A 153 13.10 2.08 18.18
C PRO A 153 13.46 0.94 17.20
N LEU A 154 14.15 -0.11 17.65
CA LEU A 154 14.30 -1.34 16.86
C LEU A 154 12.93 -2.02 16.65
N GLY A 155 12.10 -2.11 17.69
CA GLY A 155 10.73 -2.60 17.60
C GLY A 155 9.87 -1.79 16.63
N TRP A 156 9.99 -0.46 16.66
CA TRP A 156 9.31 0.43 15.71
C TRP A 156 9.76 0.17 14.27
N THR A 157 11.04 -0.10 14.06
CA THR A 157 11.60 -0.46 12.74
C THR A 157 11.00 -1.77 12.22
N GLY A 158 10.85 -2.78 13.09
CA GLY A 158 10.15 -4.02 12.74
C GLY A 158 8.68 -3.79 12.34
N CYS A 159 7.98 -2.91 13.06
CA CYS A 159 6.60 -2.53 12.74
C CYS A 159 6.50 -1.84 11.38
N LEU A 160 7.42 -0.92 11.06
CA LEU A 160 7.49 -0.26 9.75
C LEU A 160 7.71 -1.28 8.63
N GLY A 161 8.61 -2.25 8.82
CA GLY A 161 8.83 -3.32 7.85
C GLY A 161 7.58 -4.18 7.60
N PHE A 162 6.87 -4.57 8.65
CA PHE A 162 5.62 -5.32 8.53
C PHE A 162 4.54 -4.52 7.80
N PHE A 163 4.34 -3.25 8.16
CA PHE A 163 3.34 -2.39 7.51
C PHE A 163 3.70 -2.07 6.06
N ALA A 164 4.99 -1.97 5.73
CA ALA A 164 5.45 -1.86 4.35
C ALA A 164 5.08 -3.10 3.51
N LEU A 165 5.18 -4.29 4.10
CA LEU A 165 4.74 -5.54 3.44
C LEU A 165 3.24 -5.53 3.16
N VAL A 166 2.42 -5.09 4.13
CA VAL A 166 0.96 -4.97 3.97
C VAL A 166 0.62 -3.95 2.87
N ALA A 167 1.25 -2.77 2.90
CA ALA A 167 1.05 -1.72 1.90
C ALA A 167 1.42 -2.20 0.48
N ALA A 168 2.55 -2.89 0.34
CA ALA A 168 2.98 -3.46 -0.93
C ALA A 168 2.08 -4.61 -1.41
N GLY A 169 1.53 -5.41 -0.50
CA GLY A 169 0.52 -6.42 -0.78
C GLY A 169 -0.77 -5.80 -1.34
N HIS A 170 -1.25 -4.72 -0.72
CA HIS A 170 -2.39 -3.94 -1.23
C HIS A 170 -2.12 -3.30 -2.59
N LEU A 171 -0.92 -2.75 -2.80
CA LEU A 171 -0.52 -2.21 -4.10
C LEU A 171 -0.53 -3.31 -5.18
N THR A 172 0.00 -4.49 -4.86
CA THR A 172 -0.01 -5.64 -5.78
C THR A 172 -1.43 -6.07 -6.12
N HIS A 173 -2.33 -6.10 -5.12
CA HIS A 173 -3.74 -6.41 -5.32
C HIS A 173 -4.42 -5.37 -6.23
N ASN A 174 -4.16 -4.08 -6.02
CA ASN A 174 -4.70 -3.00 -6.85
C ASN A 174 -4.21 -3.09 -8.30
N ILE A 175 -2.92 -3.35 -8.52
CA ILE A 175 -2.37 -3.54 -9.87
C ILE A 175 -3.06 -4.73 -10.55
N ARG A 176 -3.20 -5.87 -9.86
CA ARG A 176 -3.90 -7.02 -10.42
C ARG A 176 -5.34 -6.70 -10.77
N ARG A 177 -6.07 -6.05 -9.87
CA ARG A 177 -7.51 -5.75 -10.04
C ARG A 177 -7.78 -4.72 -11.15
N PHE A 178 -7.01 -3.63 -11.18
CA PHE A 178 -7.32 -2.47 -12.03
C PHE A 178 -6.50 -2.36 -13.32
N LEU A 179 -5.36 -3.05 -13.40
CA LEU A 179 -4.48 -3.01 -14.57
C LEU A 179 -4.46 -4.36 -15.31
N ILE A 180 -4.37 -5.48 -14.60
CA ILE A 180 -4.18 -6.81 -15.23
C ILE A 180 -5.51 -7.47 -15.61
N LYS A 181 -6.43 -7.67 -14.65
CA LYS A 181 -7.72 -8.35 -14.90
C LYS A 181 -8.53 -7.77 -16.08
N PRO A 182 -8.61 -6.44 -16.28
CA PRO A 182 -9.37 -5.88 -17.41
C PRO A 182 -8.80 -6.22 -18.79
N LEU A 183 -7.54 -6.67 -18.88
CA LEU A 183 -6.94 -7.15 -20.12
C LEU A 183 -7.28 -8.62 -20.41
N GLU A 184 -7.34 -9.45 -19.35
CA GLU A 184 -7.66 -10.88 -19.46
C GLU A 184 -9.08 -11.11 -20.00
N THR A 185 -10.03 -10.21 -19.72
CA THR A 185 -11.42 -10.29 -20.19
C THR A 185 -11.62 -9.81 -21.63
N THR A 186 -10.66 -9.09 -22.20
CA THR A 186 -10.75 -8.57 -23.58
C THR A 186 -10.14 -9.55 -24.60
N GLU A 187 -9.23 -10.42 -24.16
CA GLU A 187 -8.60 -11.44 -25.00
C GLU A 187 -9.41 -12.75 -25.09
N ALA A 188 -10.56 -12.85 -24.40
CA ALA A 188 -11.47 -13.99 -24.41
C ALA A 188 -12.71 -13.71 -25.25
#